data_AF-A0A7V9UBM8-F1
#
_entry.id   AF-A0A7V9UBM8-F1
#
_cell.length_a   1.000
_cell.length_b   1.000
_cell.length_c   1.000
_cell.angle_alpha   90.00
_cell.angle_beta   90.00
_cell.angle_gamma   90.00
#
_symmetry.space_group_name_H-M   'P 1'
#
loop_
_entity.id
_entity.type
_entity.pdbx_description
1 polymer ?
#
loop_
_entity_poly.entity_id
_entity_poly.type
_entity_poly.pdbx_seq_one_letter_code
_entity_poly.pdbx_strand_id
1 'polypeptide(L)'
;MSALSLLLVLGMAPSASAAPTCPDPQTRVVCGGRVIADPAGSTSFIQYGTEYESAIRAIEAIAPEVIAVKPIGAWIGRPKAASAGGLDIYVVRLTDESASGPKRQVAISLSVHGNESAG
;
A
#
# COMPACT_ATOMS: atom_id res chain seq x y z
N MET A 1 25.70 49.44 17.32
CA MET A 1 24.60 48.91 16.48
C MET A 1 24.68 47.39 16.56
N SER A 2 23.88 46.76 17.42
CA SER A 2 23.89 45.30 17.61
C SER A 2 22.97 44.64 16.60
N ALA A 3 23.54 43.82 15.72
CA ALA A 3 22.79 42.97 14.81
C ALA A 3 22.28 41.75 15.60
N LEU A 4 20.97 41.70 15.80
CA LEU A 4 20.27 40.57 16.39
C LEU A 4 20.14 39.48 15.30
N SER A 5 21.01 38.47 15.34
CA SER A 5 20.92 37.30 14.47
C SER A 5 19.76 36.41 14.92
N LEU A 6 18.61 36.60 14.30
CA LEU A 6 17.45 35.73 14.44
C LEU A 6 17.74 34.43 13.66
N LEU A 7 18.17 33.38 14.36
CA LEU A 7 18.25 32.02 13.79
C LEU A 7 16.83 31.54 13.45
N LEU A 8 16.46 31.58 12.17
CA LEU A 8 15.37 30.80 11.65
C LEU A 8 15.74 29.31 11.78
N VAL A 9 15.29 28.67 12.84
CA VAL A 9 15.17 27.22 12.88
C VAL A 9 14.01 26.88 11.94
N LEU A 10 14.32 26.60 10.67
CA LEU A 10 13.39 25.86 9.82
C LEU A 10 13.22 24.50 10.48
N GLY A 11 12.15 24.34 11.25
CA GLY A 11 11.71 23.05 11.75
C GLY A 11 11.46 22.16 10.55
N MET A 12 12.38 21.23 10.29
CA MET A 12 12.13 20.14 9.36
C MET A 12 10.96 19.36 9.96
N ALA A 13 9.76 19.58 9.40
CA ALA A 13 8.64 18.72 9.71
C ALA A 13 9.11 17.27 9.46
N PRO A 14 8.92 16.34 10.40
CA PRO A 14 9.29 14.96 10.17
C PRO A 14 8.59 14.52 8.90
N SER A 15 9.37 14.07 7.91
CA SER A 15 8.83 13.43 6.72
C SER A 15 7.85 12.36 7.22
N ALA A 16 6.60 12.41 6.77
CA ALA A 16 5.63 11.37 7.08
C ALA A 16 6.25 10.04 6.64
N SER A 17 6.79 9.29 7.60
CA SER A 17 7.35 7.98 7.34
C SER A 17 6.20 7.09 6.92
N ALA A 18 6.40 6.22 5.93
CA ALA A 18 5.36 5.27 5.54
C ALA A 18 5.04 4.31 6.69
N ALA A 19 3.92 3.59 6.60
CA ALA A 19 3.70 2.45 7.49
C ALA A 19 4.84 1.43 7.28
N PRO A 20 5.38 0.79 8.33
CA PRO A 20 6.33 -0.29 8.13
C PRO A 20 5.71 -1.44 7.33
N THR A 21 6.39 -1.87 6.28
CA THR A 21 6.08 -3.10 5.55
C THR A 21 7.17 -4.14 5.76
N CYS A 22 6.74 -5.37 5.99
CA CYS A 22 7.57 -6.52 6.30
C CYS A 22 7.25 -7.66 5.31
N PRO A 23 7.63 -7.53 4.03
CA PRO A 23 7.32 -8.53 3.02
C PRO A 23 7.97 -9.89 3.33
N ASP A 24 9.18 -9.86 3.91
CA ASP A 24 9.92 -11.05 4.30
C ASP A 24 9.45 -11.61 5.65
N PRO A 25 9.28 -12.94 5.81
CA PRO A 25 8.85 -13.53 7.08
C PRO A 25 9.69 -13.12 8.30
N GLN A 26 10.99 -12.90 8.10
CA GLN A 26 11.99 -12.58 9.11
C GLN A 26 11.80 -11.17 9.66
N THR A 27 11.25 -10.25 8.86
CA THR A 27 11.02 -8.86 9.28
C THR A 27 9.65 -8.69 9.92
N ARG A 28 8.72 -9.64 9.76
CA ARG A 28 7.33 -9.55 10.27
C ARG A 28 7.23 -9.31 11.77
N VAL A 29 8.23 -9.71 12.58
CA VAL A 29 8.26 -9.40 14.01
C VAL A 29 8.20 -7.90 14.30
N VAL A 30 8.79 -7.07 13.42
CA VAL A 30 8.75 -5.60 13.51
C VAL A 30 7.35 -5.07 13.14
N CYS A 31 6.63 -5.77 12.28
CA CYS A 31 5.25 -5.45 11.87
C CYS A 31 4.18 -6.21 12.67
N GLY A 32 4.50 -6.70 13.89
CA GLY A 32 3.52 -7.42 14.73
C GLY A 32 3.02 -8.74 14.14
N GLY A 33 3.85 -9.43 13.36
CA GLY A 33 3.54 -10.68 12.69
C GLY A 33 2.86 -10.55 11.32
N ARG A 34 2.69 -9.32 10.80
CA ARG A 34 1.96 -9.01 9.56
C ARG A 34 2.89 -8.55 8.45
N VAL A 35 2.40 -8.57 7.20
CA VAL A 35 3.11 -7.95 6.05
C VAL A 35 3.03 -6.43 6.13
N ILE A 36 1.90 -5.89 6.55
CA ILE A 36 1.68 -4.47 6.80
C ILE A 36 1.41 -4.34 8.30
N ALA A 37 2.14 -3.46 8.98
CA ALA A 37 1.92 -3.21 10.41
C ALA A 37 0.46 -2.82 10.69
N ASP A 38 -0.04 -3.14 11.89
CA ASP A 38 -1.43 -2.87 12.25
C ASP A 38 -1.74 -1.36 12.17
N PRO A 39 -2.73 -0.93 11.36
CA PRO A 39 -3.11 0.47 11.29
C PRO A 39 -3.55 1.05 12.64
N ALA A 40 -4.10 0.24 13.55
CA ALA A 40 -4.46 0.72 14.89
C ALA A 40 -3.24 1.04 15.77
N GLY A 41 -2.09 0.43 15.46
CA GLY A 41 -0.80 0.68 16.13
C GLY A 41 0.17 1.54 15.31
N SER A 42 -0.21 1.92 14.09
CA SER A 42 0.62 2.71 13.17
C SER A 42 0.22 4.18 13.22
N THR A 43 1.19 5.08 13.35
CA THR A 43 0.98 6.53 13.21
C THR A 43 1.13 6.99 11.75
N SER A 44 1.34 6.06 10.83
CA SER A 44 1.58 6.31 9.41
C SER A 44 0.82 5.36 8.50
N PHE A 45 0.70 5.76 7.24
CA PHE A 45 0.03 5.00 6.19
C PHE A 45 1.03 4.57 5.11
N ILE A 46 0.72 3.46 4.43
CA ILE A 46 1.47 3.01 3.26
C ILE A 46 1.53 4.14 2.23
N GLN A 47 2.68 4.30 1.60
CA GLN A 47 2.84 5.23 0.48
C GLN A 47 2.78 4.47 -0.85
N TYR A 48 2.23 5.11 -1.89
CA TYR A 48 1.98 4.51 -3.23
C TYR A 48 3.25 4.34 -4.09
N GLY A 49 4.30 3.76 -3.50
CA GLY A 49 5.57 3.47 -4.15
C GLY A 49 5.90 1.98 -4.17
N THR A 50 7.20 1.66 -4.27
CA THR A 50 7.71 0.28 -4.28
C THR A 50 7.34 -0.51 -3.02
N GLU A 51 7.19 0.17 -1.89
CA GLU A 51 6.70 -0.37 -0.63
C GLU A 51 5.33 -1.05 -0.79
N TYR A 52 4.34 -0.33 -1.33
CA TYR A 52 2.99 -0.85 -1.56
C TYR A 52 3.02 -2.10 -2.43
N GLU A 53 3.73 -2.05 -3.57
CA GLU A 53 3.86 -3.19 -4.48
C GLU A 53 4.48 -4.40 -3.77
N SER A 54 5.58 -4.20 -3.05
CA SER A 54 6.23 -5.29 -2.31
C SER A 54 5.31 -5.93 -1.27
N ALA A 55 4.50 -5.12 -0.57
CA ALA A 55 3.57 -5.60 0.43
C ALA A 55 2.43 -6.41 -0.19
N ILE A 56 1.77 -5.92 -1.25
CA ILE A 56 0.66 -6.65 -1.88
C ILE A 56 1.15 -7.95 -2.54
N ARG A 57 2.37 -7.99 -3.07
CA ARG A 57 3.01 -9.21 -3.61
C ARG A 57 3.34 -10.21 -2.51
N ALA A 58 3.84 -9.74 -1.37
CA ALA A 58 4.07 -10.63 -0.23
C ALA A 58 2.76 -11.19 0.33
N ILE A 59 1.66 -10.42 0.30
CA ILE A 59 0.32 -10.91 0.66
C ILE A 59 -0.17 -11.98 -0.33
N GLU A 60 0.00 -11.76 -1.65
CA GLU A 60 -0.31 -12.76 -2.67
C GLU A 60 0.44 -14.08 -2.43
N ALA A 61 1.72 -14.01 -2.07
CA ALA A 61 2.54 -15.19 -1.80
C ALA A 61 2.10 -16.00 -0.55
N ILE A 62 1.35 -15.40 0.37
CA ILE A 62 0.84 -16.11 1.56
C ILE A 62 -0.30 -17.07 1.21
N ALA A 63 -1.15 -16.69 0.27
CA ALA A 63 -2.35 -17.44 -0.10
C ALA A 63 -2.66 -17.30 -1.61
N PRO A 64 -1.75 -17.78 -2.49
CA PRO A 64 -1.84 -17.56 -3.94
C PRO A 64 -3.05 -18.24 -4.60
N GLU A 65 -3.65 -19.22 -3.93
CA GLU A 65 -4.86 -19.90 -4.37
C GLU A 65 -6.12 -19.05 -4.22
N VAL A 66 -6.10 -18.05 -3.33
CA VAL A 66 -7.23 -17.15 -3.08
C VAL A 66 -6.97 -15.69 -3.41
N ILE A 67 -5.71 -15.26 -3.47
CA ILE A 67 -5.31 -13.88 -3.77
C ILE A 67 -4.61 -13.82 -5.12
N ALA A 68 -5.04 -12.90 -5.98
CA ALA A 68 -4.36 -12.56 -7.23
C ALA A 68 -4.13 -11.06 -7.32
N VAL A 69 -2.89 -10.64 -7.55
CA VAL A 69 -2.49 -9.24 -7.69
C VAL A 69 -2.01 -9.01 -9.11
N LYS A 70 -2.63 -8.07 -9.83
CA LYS A 70 -2.15 -7.68 -11.17
C LYS A 70 -2.38 -6.19 -11.40
N PRO A 71 -1.58 -5.55 -12.26
CA PRO A 71 -1.92 -4.23 -12.78
C PRO A 71 -3.30 -4.25 -13.43
N ILE A 72 -4.05 -3.15 -13.32
CA ILE A 72 -5.40 -3.01 -13.88
C ILE A 72 -5.41 -3.30 -15.38
N GLY A 73 -4.32 -2.94 -16.07
CA GLY A 73 -4.12 -3.24 -17.48
C GLY A 73 -4.18 -4.73 -17.82
N ALA A 74 -3.68 -5.59 -16.95
CA ALA A 74 -3.77 -7.04 -17.13
C ALA A 74 -5.19 -7.56 -16.94
N TRP A 75 -5.98 -6.94 -16.05
CA TRP A 75 -7.38 -7.33 -15.80
C TRP A 75 -8.32 -6.90 -16.91
N ILE A 76 -8.10 -5.72 -17.49
CA ILE A 76 -8.98 -5.14 -18.53
C ILE A 76 -8.49 -5.38 -19.96
N GLY A 77 -7.42 -6.16 -20.15
CA GLY A 77 -6.83 -6.42 -21.47
C GLY A 77 -6.17 -5.20 -22.12
N ARG A 78 -5.67 -4.25 -21.32
CA ARG A 78 -4.97 -3.04 -21.76
C ARG A 78 -3.62 -2.94 -21.04
N PRO A 79 -2.58 -3.67 -21.46
CA PRO A 79 -1.32 -3.78 -20.72
C PRO A 79 -0.55 -2.46 -20.54
N LYS A 80 -0.92 -1.40 -21.29
CA LYS A 80 -0.37 -0.05 -21.16
C LYS A 80 -1.21 0.88 -20.27
N ALA A 81 -2.26 0.38 -19.64
CA ALA A 81 -3.10 1.18 -18.75
C ALA A 81 -2.35 1.44 -17.44
N ALA A 82 -2.04 2.71 -17.20
CA ALA A 82 -1.34 3.20 -16.03
C ALA A 82 -2.00 4.52 -15.56
N SER A 83 -1.57 5.04 -14.42
CA SER A 83 -1.93 6.39 -13.98
C SER A 83 -1.39 7.45 -14.95
N ALA A 84 -1.87 8.69 -14.84
CA ALA A 84 -1.33 9.82 -15.62
C ALA A 84 0.18 10.04 -15.38
N GLY A 85 0.68 9.66 -14.20
CA GLY A 85 2.10 9.69 -13.86
C GLY A 85 2.89 8.45 -14.27
N GLY A 86 2.28 7.51 -15.00
CA GLY A 86 2.93 6.27 -15.47
C GLY A 86 3.11 5.20 -14.38
N LEU A 87 2.42 5.32 -13.25
CA LEU A 87 2.43 4.30 -12.19
C LEU A 87 1.39 3.22 -12.47
N ASP A 88 1.74 1.97 -12.15
CA ASP A 88 0.79 0.86 -12.19
C ASP A 88 -0.32 1.07 -11.14
N ILE A 89 -1.56 0.82 -11.56
CA ILE A 89 -2.71 0.75 -10.66
C ILE A 89 -2.96 -0.73 -10.42
N TYR A 90 -2.81 -1.20 -9.19
CA TYR A 90 -2.98 -2.61 -8.86
C TYR A 90 -4.42 -2.94 -8.50
N VAL A 91 -4.87 -4.11 -8.94
CA VAL A 91 -6.11 -4.74 -8.52
C VAL A 91 -5.76 -6.02 -7.76
N VAL A 92 -6.27 -6.11 -6.54
CA VAL A 92 -6.20 -7.30 -5.68
C VAL A 92 -7.53 -8.02 -5.74
N ARG A 93 -7.55 -9.25 -6.26
CA ARG A 93 -8.73 -10.11 -6.25
C ARG A 93 -8.60 -11.14 -5.14
N LEU A 94 -9.54 -11.14 -4.20
CA LEU A 94 -9.67 -12.16 -3.16
C LEU A 94 -10.90 -13.02 -3.44
N THR A 95 -10.69 -14.27 -3.84
CA THR A 95 -11.75 -15.26 -4.10
C THR A 95 -11.22 -16.66 -3.85
N ASP A 96 -11.94 -17.45 -3.06
CA ASP A 96 -11.77 -18.91 -3.04
C ASP A 96 -12.54 -19.53 -4.21
N GLU A 97 -11.81 -20.01 -5.22
CA GLU A 97 -12.42 -20.65 -6.39
C GLU A 97 -12.94 -22.06 -6.11
N SER A 98 -12.49 -22.71 -5.02
CA SER A 98 -12.94 -24.03 -4.61
C SER A 98 -14.31 -24.02 -3.91
N ALA A 99 -14.68 -22.88 -3.31
CA ALA A 99 -15.96 -22.72 -2.63
C ALA A 99 -17.14 -22.89 -3.61
N SER A 100 -18.08 -23.77 -3.24
CA SER A 100 -19.30 -24.02 -4.00
C SER A 100 -20.41 -23.03 -3.64
N GLY A 101 -21.29 -22.75 -4.61
CA GLY A 101 -22.43 -21.85 -4.43
C GLY A 101 -22.22 -20.44 -5.00
N PRO A 102 -23.24 -19.57 -4.90
CA PRO A 102 -23.19 -18.23 -5.46
C PRO A 102 -22.22 -17.34 -4.67
N LYS A 103 -21.30 -16.68 -5.39
CA LYS A 103 -20.36 -15.70 -4.82
C LYS A 103 -20.90 -14.29 -4.98
N ARG A 104 -20.81 -13.48 -3.92
CA ARG A 104 -21.13 -12.05 -3.99
C ARG A 104 -19.93 -11.29 -4.53
N GLN A 105 -20.18 -10.37 -5.46
CA GLN A 105 -19.16 -9.46 -5.94
C GLN A 105 -19.17 -8.19 -5.08
N VAL A 106 -18.02 -7.86 -4.51
CA VAL A 106 -17.78 -6.63 -3.75
C VAL A 106 -16.59 -5.92 -4.39
N ALA A 107 -16.77 -4.65 -4.70
CA ALA A 107 -15.71 -3.80 -5.21
C ALA A 107 -15.39 -2.73 -4.16
N ILE A 108 -14.11 -2.59 -3.84
CA ILE A 108 -13.60 -1.57 -2.94
C ILE A 108 -12.56 -0.78 -3.73
N SER A 109 -12.70 0.54 -3.76
CA SER A 109 -11.71 1.46 -4.30
C SER A 109 -11.24 2.33 -3.15
N LEU A 110 -9.94 2.35 -2.93
CA LEU A 110 -9.30 3.06 -1.83
C LEU A 110 -8.52 4.23 -2.40
N SER A 111 -8.44 5.32 -1.64
CA SER A 111 -7.47 6.40 -1.87
C SER A 111 -7.56 7.04 -3.25
N VAL A 112 -8.80 7.27 -3.70
CA VAL A 112 -9.10 7.96 -4.97
C VAL A 112 -8.51 9.38 -4.97
N HIS A 113 -8.48 10.03 -3.80
CA HIS A 113 -7.73 11.25 -3.57
C HIS A 113 -6.36 10.93 -2.97
N GLY A 114 -5.29 11.47 -3.57
CA GLY A 114 -3.92 11.16 -3.14
C GLY A 114 -3.58 11.61 -1.71
N ASN A 115 -4.39 12.48 -1.10
CA ASN A 115 -4.25 12.91 0.30
C ASN A 115 -5.06 12.07 1.29
N GLU A 116 -5.79 11.03 0.83
CA GLU A 116 -6.56 10.10 1.64
C GLU A 116 -5.80 8.76 1.78
N SER A 117 -4.60 8.80 2.34
CA SER A 117 -3.71 7.62 2.43
C SER A 117 -4.18 6.54 3.40
N ALA A 118 -5.23 6.79 4.18
CA ALA A 118 -5.82 5.84 5.12
C ALA A 118 -6.75 4.80 4.50
N GLY A 119 -7.13 5.00 3.22
CA GLY A 119 -8.02 4.12 2.47
C GLY A 119 -7.52 2.68 2.41
#